data_AF-A0AAD5GCH4-F1
#
_entry.id   AF-A0AAD5GCH4-F1
#
_cell.length_a   1.000
_cell.length_b   1.000
_cell.length_c   1.000
_cell.angle_alpha   90.00
_cell.angle_beta   90.00
_cell.angle_gamma   90.00
#
_symmetry.space_group_name_H-M   'P 1'
#
loop_
_entity.id
_entity.type
_entity.pdbx_description
1 polymer ?
#
loop_
_entity_poly.entity_id
_entity_poly.type
_entity_poly.pdbx_seq_one_letter_code
_entity_poly.pdbx_strand_id
1 'polypeptide(L)'
;KEYEEMFPCMISRAATLDVICNGQGANRNGAVQLMFAELQMPTPFVATRELYFVRYSKQLNADKWVIVDISVDNVDKHIDASLAGCRKHPSGCIIENKSNGQCK
;
A
#
# COMPACT_ATOMS: atom_id res chain seq x y z
N LYS A 1 22.19 -6.71 -16.54
CA LYS A 1 22.66 -7.16 -15.21
C LYS A 1 22.79 -6.02 -14.21
N GLU A 2 23.31 -4.84 -14.55
CA GLU A 2 23.59 -3.80 -13.53
C GLU A 2 22.41 -2.96 -13.01
N TYR A 3 21.22 -2.98 -13.62
CA TYR A 3 20.07 -2.18 -13.10
C TYR A 3 18.91 -3.01 -12.54
N GLU A 4 18.72 -4.26 -12.99
CA GLU A 4 17.70 -5.17 -12.43
C GLU A 4 18.09 -5.75 -11.05
N GLU A 5 19.39 -5.76 -10.71
CA GLU A 5 19.89 -6.17 -9.40
C GLU A 5 19.91 -5.01 -8.37
N MET A 6 19.69 -3.76 -8.80
CA MET A 6 19.95 -2.60 -7.95
C MET A 6 18.88 -2.35 -6.88
N PHE A 7 17.63 -2.78 -7.08
CA PHE A 7 16.53 -2.51 -6.12
C PHE A 7 15.55 -3.67 -5.86
N PRO A 8 16.00 -4.87 -5.43
CA PRO A 8 15.10 -5.83 -4.83
C PRO A 8 14.62 -5.31 -3.45
N CYS A 9 13.30 -5.22 -3.30
CA CYS A 9 12.56 -4.92 -2.06
C CYS A 9 12.80 -3.54 -1.42
N MET A 10 12.38 -2.47 -2.11
CA MET A 10 12.24 -1.12 -1.50
C MET A 10 11.35 -1.09 -0.24
N ILE A 11 10.57 -2.14 0.01
CA ILE A 11 9.73 -2.29 1.20
C ILE A 11 10.45 -3.24 2.16
N SER A 12 10.92 -2.74 3.30
CA SER A 12 11.56 -3.55 4.34
C SER A 12 10.56 -4.19 5.30
N ARG A 13 9.48 -3.48 5.62
CA ARG A 13 8.40 -3.97 6.48
C ARG A 13 7.06 -3.50 5.93
N ALA A 14 6.04 -4.37 6.01
CA ALA A 14 4.67 -3.99 5.74
C ALA A 14 3.74 -4.76 6.67
N ALA A 15 2.68 -4.11 7.13
CA ALA A 15 1.68 -4.72 8.00
C ALA A 15 0.29 -4.11 7.76
N THR A 16 -0.75 -4.92 7.91
CA THR A 16 -2.11 -4.41 8.13
C THR A 16 -2.22 -4.10 9.62
N LEU A 17 -2.40 -2.83 9.96
CA LEU A 17 -2.56 -2.39 11.35
C LEU A 17 -4.00 -2.62 11.83
N ASP A 18 -4.98 -2.40 10.95
CA ASP A 18 -6.38 -2.59 11.27
C ASP A 18 -7.22 -2.88 10.01
N VAL A 19 -8.38 -3.51 10.20
CA VAL A 19 -9.38 -3.75 9.15
C VAL A 19 -10.61 -2.93 9.45
N ILE A 20 -10.69 -1.76 8.79
CA ILE A 20 -11.80 -0.81 8.94
C ILE A 20 -13.09 -1.41 8.35
N CYS A 21 -12.98 -2.04 7.17
CA CYS A 21 -14.09 -2.74 6.52
C CYS A 21 -13.59 -4.06 5.90
N ASN A 22 -14.23 -5.18 6.23
CA ASN A 22 -13.88 -6.50 5.67
C ASN A 22 -14.26 -6.67 4.19
N GLY A 23 -15.11 -5.79 3.65
CA GLY A 23 -15.71 -5.96 2.33
C GLY A 23 -16.84 -6.99 2.32
N GLN A 24 -17.44 -7.20 1.16
CA GLN A 24 -18.59 -8.10 0.99
C GLN A 24 -18.16 -9.49 0.53
N GLY A 25 -18.79 -10.51 1.09
CA GLY A 25 -18.66 -11.90 0.67
C GLY A 25 -17.24 -12.47 0.80
N ALA A 26 -17.02 -13.63 0.18
CA ALA A 26 -15.73 -14.32 0.22
C ALA A 26 -14.62 -13.56 -0.54
N ASN A 27 -14.99 -12.77 -1.55
CA ASN A 27 -14.04 -12.01 -2.36
C ASN A 27 -13.63 -10.66 -1.74
N ARG A 28 -14.18 -10.28 -0.59
CA ARG A 28 -13.83 -9.03 0.13
C ARG A 28 -13.99 -7.77 -0.73
N ASN A 29 -14.98 -7.74 -1.63
CA ASN A 29 -15.24 -6.57 -2.46
C ASN A 29 -15.58 -5.34 -1.59
N GLY A 30 -14.83 -4.26 -1.75
CA GLY A 30 -14.99 -3.04 -0.98
C GLY A 30 -14.28 -3.06 0.38
N ALA A 31 -13.27 -3.92 0.57
CA ALA A 31 -12.47 -3.93 1.79
C ALA A 31 -11.66 -2.65 1.97
N VAL A 32 -11.55 -2.18 3.21
CA VAL A 32 -10.79 -1.00 3.64
C VAL A 32 -9.87 -1.43 4.78
N GLN A 33 -8.57 -1.19 4.64
CA GLN A 33 -7.55 -1.58 5.61
C GLN A 33 -6.65 -0.40 5.95
N LEU A 34 -6.28 -0.27 7.23
CA LEU A 34 -5.20 0.62 7.65
C LEU A 34 -3.87 -0.14 7.52
N MET A 35 -2.94 0.44 6.77
CA MET A 35 -1.68 -0.19 6.40
C MET A 35 -0.49 0.62 6.93
N PHE A 36 0.56 -0.11 7.28
CA PHE A 36 1.90 0.39 7.54
C PHE A 36 2.86 -0.14 6.48
N ALA A 37 3.79 0.70 6.01
CA ALA A 37 4.96 0.26 5.27
C ALA A 37 6.21 1.05 5.67
N GLU A 38 7.34 0.36 5.78
CA GLU A 38 8.67 0.94 5.92
C GLU A 38 9.39 0.77 4.58
N LEU A 39 9.91 1.88 4.05
CA LEU A 39 10.63 1.91 2.79
C LEU A 39 12.13 2.09 3.02
N GLN A 40 12.92 1.20 2.42
CA GLN A 40 14.37 1.36 2.29
C GLN A 40 14.70 2.11 1.02
N MET A 41 15.54 3.14 1.17
CA MET A 41 15.98 3.93 0.04
C MET A 41 17.16 3.24 -0.65
N PRO A 42 17.24 3.35 -1.99
CA PRO A 42 18.41 2.99 -2.80
C PRO A 42 19.79 3.36 -2.24
N THR A 43 19.86 4.46 -1.50
CA THR A 43 21.11 5.05 -1.04
C THR A 43 21.26 4.86 0.47
N PRO A 44 22.43 4.35 0.94
CA PRO A 44 22.64 4.04 2.37
C PRO A 44 22.70 5.28 3.27
N PHE A 45 22.77 6.47 2.68
CA PHE A 45 22.81 7.76 3.39
C PHE A 45 21.43 8.36 3.65
N VAL A 46 20.36 7.73 3.15
CA VAL A 46 18.99 8.18 3.39
C VAL A 46 18.31 7.18 4.32
N ALA A 47 17.85 7.67 5.47
CA ALA A 47 17.12 6.85 6.43
C ALA A 47 15.86 6.22 5.82
N THR A 48 15.40 5.13 6.42
CA THR A 48 14.13 4.50 6.06
C THR A 48 12.96 5.46 6.25
N ARG A 49 11.89 5.24 5.48
CA ARG A 49 10.69 6.07 5.52
C ARG A 49 9.50 5.23 5.96
N GLU A 50 8.86 5.62 7.05
CA GLU A 50 7.61 5.02 7.49
C GLU A 50 6.41 5.71 6.83
N LEU A 51 5.45 4.92 6.36
CA LEU A 51 4.22 5.33 5.70
C LEU A 51 3.02 4.68 6.39
N TYR A 52 2.02 5.50 6.70
CA TYR A 52 0.71 5.05 7.16
C TYR A 52 -0.33 5.46 6.12
N PHE A 53 -1.11 4.51 5.64
CA PHE A 53 -2.07 4.75 4.56
C PHE A 53 -3.27 3.82 4.66
N VAL A 54 -4.40 4.27 4.13
CA VAL A 54 -5.59 3.44 3.94
C VAL A 54 -5.52 2.80 2.56
N ARG A 55 -5.74 1.49 2.51
CA ARG A 55 -5.91 0.71 1.28
C ARG A 55 -7.37 0.37 1.07
N TYR A 56 -7.92 0.75 -0.07
CA TYR A 56 -9.24 0.35 -0.54
C TYR A 56 -9.14 -0.64 -1.69
N SER A 57 -9.83 -1.77 -1.58
CA SER A 57 -9.87 -2.83 -2.59
C SER A 57 -11.29 -3.00 -3.11
N LYS A 58 -11.51 -2.81 -4.41
CA LYS A 58 -12.83 -2.89 -5.03
C LYS A 58 -12.82 -3.70 -6.31
N GLN A 59 -13.79 -4.60 -6.43
CA GLN A 59 -14.08 -5.27 -7.70
C GLN A 59 -14.95 -4.34 -8.55
N LEU A 60 -14.44 -3.94 -9.71
CA LEU A 60 -15.21 -3.13 -10.66
C LEU A 60 -16.18 -3.99 -11.48
N ASN A 61 -15.76 -5.19 -11.82
CA ASN A 61 -16.54 -6.21 -12.51
C ASN A 61 -15.87 -7.59 -12.31
N ALA A 62 -16.42 -8.64 -12.92
CA ALA A 62 -15.93 -10.01 -12.76
C ALA A 62 -14.40 -10.15 -12.95
N ASP A 63 -13.80 -9.39 -13.86
CA ASP A 63 -12.40 -9.53 -14.27
C ASP A 63 -11.49 -8.39 -13.80
N LYS A 64 -12.01 -7.36 -13.13
CA LYS A 64 -11.23 -6.16 -12.78
C LYS A 64 -11.34 -5.78 -11.32
N TRP A 65 -10.17 -5.53 -10.72
CA TRP A 65 -10.01 -4.98 -9.39
C TRP A 65 -9.28 -3.66 -9.42
N VAL A 66 -9.56 -2.80 -8.45
CA VAL A 66 -8.81 -1.59 -8.20
C VAL A 66 -8.34 -1.63 -6.75
N ILE A 67 -7.05 -1.34 -6.58
CA ILE A 67 -6.43 -1.06 -5.30
C ILE A 67 -6.06 0.40 -5.29
N VAL A 68 -6.54 1.14 -4.28
CA VAL A 68 -6.17 2.54 -4.05
C VAL A 68 -5.58 2.68 -2.67
N ASP A 69 -4.41 3.29 -2.59
CA ASP A 69 -3.72 3.65 -1.37
C ASP A 69 -3.71 5.18 -1.22
N ILE A 70 -4.18 5.68 -0.08
CA ILE A 70 -4.15 7.09 0.27
C ILE A 70 -3.53 7.27 1.65
N SER A 71 -2.62 8.24 1.79
CA SER A 71 -2.04 8.55 3.10
C SER A 71 -3.12 8.90 4.11
N VAL A 72 -2.86 8.54 5.36
CA VAL A 72 -3.62 9.08 6.49
C VAL A 72 -2.96 10.39 6.88
N ASP A 73 -3.65 11.51 6.64
CA ASP A 73 -3.18 12.82 7.09
C ASP A 73 -3.36 12.88 8.62
N ASN A 74 -2.27 13.20 9.35
CA ASN A 74 -2.14 13.29 10.81
C ASN A 74 -3.45 13.16 11.60
N VAL A 75 -3.76 11.93 12.04
CA VAL A 75 -4.80 11.69 13.05
C VAL A 75 -4.25 12.19 14.38
N ASP A 76 -4.63 13.41 14.72
CA ASP A 76 -4.35 14.13 15.96
C ASP A 76 -2.90 14.59 16.22
N LYS A 77 -2.83 15.82 16.75
CA LYS A 77 -1.62 16.56 17.18
C LYS A 77 -0.90 15.92 18.39
N HIS A 78 -1.29 14.70 18.77
CA HIS A 78 -0.75 13.94 19.91
C HIS A 78 0.19 12.80 19.49
N ILE A 79 0.29 12.53 18.19
CA ILE A 79 1.31 11.66 17.64
C ILE A 79 2.58 12.50 17.52
N ASP A 80 3.61 12.10 18.27
CA ASP A 80 4.88 12.78 18.44
C ASP A 80 5.42 13.34 17.10
N ALA A 81 5.94 14.57 17.07
CA ALA A 81 6.37 15.22 15.82
C ALA A 81 7.50 14.46 15.08
N SER A 82 8.12 13.49 15.75
CA SER A 82 9.05 12.48 15.22
C SER A 82 8.39 11.42 14.33
N LEU A 83 7.06 11.22 14.46
CA LEU A 83 6.20 10.40 13.61
C LEU A 83 5.52 11.23 12.50
N ALA A 84 5.96 12.47 12.27
CA ALA A 84 5.67 13.24 11.06
C ALA A 84 6.33 12.54 9.84
N GLY A 85 5.83 11.35 9.54
CA GLY A 85 6.35 10.41 8.59
C GLY A 85 6.17 10.91 7.16
N CYS A 86 6.67 10.11 6.23
CA CYS A 86 6.53 10.45 4.82
C CYS A 86 5.06 10.32 4.41
N ARG A 87 4.59 11.30 3.63
CA ARG A 87 3.23 11.24 3.08
C ARG A 87 3.23 10.44 1.78
N LYS A 88 2.47 9.35 1.73
CA LYS A 88 2.20 8.63 0.49
C LYS A 88 1.20 9.43 -0.35
N HIS A 89 1.58 9.85 -1.56
CA HIS A 89 0.62 10.39 -2.50
C HIS A 89 -0.43 9.33 -2.90
N PRO A 90 -1.67 9.75 -3.22
CA PRO A 90 -2.67 8.84 -3.76
C PRO A 90 -2.08 8.02 -4.89
N SER A 91 -2.10 6.70 -4.73
CA SER A 91 -1.47 5.75 -5.64
C SER A 91 -2.27 4.46 -5.64
N GLY A 92 -2.00 3.56 -6.57
CA GLY A 92 -2.79 2.35 -6.69
C GLY A 92 -2.50 1.60 -7.98
N CYS A 93 -3.26 0.54 -8.20
CA CYS A 93 -3.23 -0.22 -9.44
C CYS A 93 -4.63 -0.72 -9.81
N ILE A 94 -4.80 -0.99 -11.10
CA ILE A 94 -5.91 -1.77 -11.62
C ILE A 94 -5.34 -3.15 -11.91
N ILE A 95 -5.98 -4.18 -11.41
CA ILE A 95 -5.63 -5.58 -11.68
C ILE A 95 -6.71 -6.13 -12.60
N GLU A 96 -6.32 -6.46 -13.83
CA GLU A 96 -7.18 -7.06 -14.85
C GLU A 96 -6.82 -8.53 -15.03
N ASN A 97 -7.74 -9.42 -14.67
CA ASN A 97 -7.61 -10.84 -14.89
C ASN A 97 -7.54 -11.14 -16.39
N LYS A 98 -6.59 -11.99 -16.78
CA LYS A 98 -6.43 -12.53 -18.13
C LYS A 98 -6.73 -14.02 -18.10
N SER A 99 -6.86 -14.63 -19.27
CA SER A 99 -6.93 -16.09 -19.35
C SER A 99 -5.65 -16.72 -18.77
N ASN A 100 -5.75 -17.98 -18.34
CA ASN A 100 -4.63 -18.81 -17.90
C ASN A 100 -3.95 -18.36 -16.59
N GLY A 101 -4.69 -17.76 -15.66
CA GLY A 101 -4.17 -17.40 -14.33
C GLY A 101 -3.17 -16.24 -14.33
N GLN A 102 -3.16 -15.45 -15.41
CA GLN A 102 -2.34 -14.25 -15.54
C GLN A 102 -3.15 -13.00 -15.24
N CYS A 103 -2.50 -11.90 -14.87
CA CYS A 103 -3.14 -10.60 -14.75
C CYS A 103 -2.24 -9.48 -15.32
N LYS A 104 -2.85 -8.34 -15.62
CA LYS A 104 -2.18 -7.09 -15.97
C LYS A 104 -2.49 -6.04 -14.91
#